data_AF-A0A662PS94-F1
#
_entry.id   AF-A0A662PS94-F1
#
_cell.length_a   1.000
_cell.length_b   1.000
_cell.length_c   1.000
_cell.angle_alpha   90.00
_cell.angle_beta   90.00
_cell.angle_gamma   90.00
#
_symmetry.space_group_name_H-M   'P 1'
#
loop_
_entity.id
_entity.type
_entity.pdbx_description
1 polymer ?
#
loop_
_entity_poly.entity_id
_entity_poly.type
_entity_poly.pdbx_seq_one_letter_code
_entity_poly.pdbx_strand_id
1 'polypeptide(L)'
;MDPERVLRRYLELNEEEQKKLIDGVLEIILSSPNADLVPDEVGWSISNKFRSGELHSLDGFKLLLEAANSCEPMKLKKFLEEVK
;
A
#
# COMPACT_ATOMS: atom_id res chain seq x y z
N MET A 1 -9.16 10.62 0.67
CA MET A 1 -8.14 10.12 1.61
C MET A 1 -7.14 11.26 1.82
N ASP A 2 -6.58 11.43 3.02
CA ASP A 2 -5.47 12.36 3.27
C ASP A 2 -4.16 11.56 3.31
N PRO A 3 -3.40 11.50 2.20
CA PRO A 3 -2.18 10.69 2.11
C PRO A 3 -1.11 11.17 3.09
N GLU A 4 -1.04 12.47 3.40
CA GLU A 4 -0.04 12.99 4.33
C GLU A 4 -0.26 12.45 5.73
N ARG A 5 -1.51 12.38 6.18
CA ARG A 5 -1.84 11.82 7.50
C ARG A 5 -1.42 10.36 7.63
N VAL A 6 -1.63 9.57 6.57
CA VAL A 6 -1.26 8.14 6.54
C VAL A 6 0.26 7.97 6.55
N LEU A 7 0.97 8.79 5.78
CA LEU A 7 2.44 8.75 5.71
C LEU A 7 3.10 9.21 7.02
N ARG A 8 2.61 10.27 7.65
CA ARG A 8 3.11 10.71 8.96
C ARG A 8 2.99 9.60 10.00
N ARG A 9 1.83 8.95 10.02
CA ARG A 9 1.57 7.84 10.92
C ARG A 9 2.46 6.63 10.64
N TYR A 10 2.67 6.27 9.39
CA TYR A 10 3.60 5.19 9.02
C TYR A 10 5.01 5.42 9.58
N LEU A 11 5.48 6.67 9.58
CA LEU A 11 6.80 7.04 10.12
C LEU A 11 6.88 6.98 11.65
N GLU A 12 5.74 6.98 12.35
CA GLU A 12 5.66 6.86 13.82
C GLU A 12 5.59 5.39 14.28
N LEU A 13 5.27 4.46 13.37
CA LEU A 13 5.16 3.03 13.65
C LEU A 13 6.55 2.38 13.82
N ASN A 14 6.61 1.32 14.62
CA ASN A 14 7.79 0.45 14.66
C ASN A 14 7.87 -0.43 13.40
N GLU A 15 9.01 -1.08 13.18
CA GLU A 15 9.26 -1.87 11.96
C GLU A 15 8.23 -3.01 11.75
N GLU A 16 7.80 -3.66 12.82
CA GLU A 16 6.81 -4.75 12.73
C GLU A 16 5.42 -4.22 12.34
N GLU A 17 5.03 -3.10 12.93
CA GLU A 17 3.78 -2.41 12.60
C GLU A 17 3.78 -1.87 11.16
N GLN A 18 4.90 -1.31 10.70
CA GLN A 18 5.08 -0.88 9.31
C GLN A 18 4.92 -2.06 8.35
N LYS A 19 5.55 -3.20 8.64
CA LYS A 19 5.42 -4.42 7.84
C LYS A 19 3.97 -4.90 7.77
N LYS A 20 3.28 -4.99 8.91
CA LYS A 20 1.86 -5.36 8.96
C LYS A 20 0.97 -4.42 8.15
N LEU A 21 1.23 -3.12 8.23
CA LEU A 21 0.47 -2.12 7.47
C LEU A 21 0.67 -2.30 5.96
N ILE A 22 1.92 -2.47 5.52
CA ILE A 22 2.28 -2.72 4.12
C ILE A 22 1.67 -4.03 3.61
N ASP A 23 1.80 -5.11 4.36
CA ASP A 23 1.26 -6.42 3.99
C ASP A 23 -0.26 -6.38 3.89
N GLY A 24 -0.93 -5.63 4.76
CA GLY A 24 -2.38 -5.43 4.69
C GLY A 24 -2.82 -4.64 3.47
N VAL A 25 -2.06 -3.61 3.04
CA VAL A 25 -2.35 -2.89 1.78
C VAL A 25 -2.07 -3.80 0.57
N LEU A 26 -1.00 -4.60 0.62
CA LEU A 26 -0.69 -5.55 -0.44
C LEU A 26 -1.81 -6.59 -0.62
N GLU A 27 -2.35 -7.11 0.47
CA GLU A 27 -3.47 -8.07 0.45
C GLU A 27 -4.73 -7.47 -0.22
N ILE A 28 -5.01 -6.17 0.00
CA ILE A 28 -6.13 -5.48 -0.66
C ILE A 28 -5.95 -5.49 -2.19
N ILE A 29 -4.73 -5.27 -2.68
CA ILE A 29 -4.43 -5.26 -4.12
C ILE A 29 -4.56 -6.68 -4.68
N LEU A 30 -3.91 -7.66 -4.04
CA LEU A 30 -3.86 -9.05 -4.52
C LEU A 30 -5.22 -9.74 -4.51
N SER A 31 -6.11 -9.36 -3.59
CA SER A 31 -7.47 -9.87 -3.50
C SER A 31 -8.50 -9.07 -4.31
N SER A 32 -8.08 -8.01 -5.00
CA SER A 32 -9.00 -7.18 -5.77
C SER A 32 -9.37 -7.82 -7.11
N PRO A 33 -10.67 -7.91 -7.45
CA PRO A 33 -11.09 -8.24 -8.81
C PRO A 33 -10.84 -7.11 -9.81
N ASN A 34 -10.46 -5.91 -9.35
CA ASN A 34 -10.21 -4.72 -10.17
C ASN A 34 -8.71 -4.42 -10.31
N ALA A 35 -7.84 -5.42 -10.11
CA ALA A 35 -6.39 -5.21 -10.18
C ALA A 35 -5.92 -4.72 -11.57
N ASP A 36 -6.71 -4.96 -12.60
CA ASP A 36 -6.54 -4.43 -13.96
C ASP A 36 -6.68 -2.90 -14.06
N LEU A 37 -7.27 -2.24 -13.04
CA LEU A 37 -7.32 -0.78 -12.96
C LEU A 37 -6.01 -0.16 -12.44
N VAL A 38 -5.06 -0.97 -11.96
CA VAL A 38 -3.74 -0.47 -11.56
C VAL A 38 -2.94 -0.15 -12.82
N PRO A 39 -2.41 1.08 -12.97
CA PRO A 39 -1.56 1.40 -14.12
C PRO A 39 -0.36 0.46 -14.22
N ASP A 40 -0.03 0.00 -15.44
CA ASP A 40 1.07 -0.93 -15.68
C ASP A 40 2.39 -0.44 -15.07
N GLU A 41 2.69 0.86 -15.17
CA GLU A 41 3.90 1.48 -14.62
C GLU A 41 3.99 1.33 -13.09
N VAL A 42 2.86 1.45 -12.39
CA VAL A 42 2.75 1.26 -10.95
C VAL A 42 2.93 -0.22 -10.62
N GLY A 43 2.26 -1.11 -11.36
CA GLY A 43 2.40 -2.56 -11.18
C GLY A 43 3.83 -3.05 -11.37
N TRP A 44 4.52 -2.58 -12.41
CA TRP A 44 5.94 -2.88 -12.65
C TRP A 44 6.84 -2.32 -11.54
N SER A 45 6.58 -1.10 -11.07
CA SER A 45 7.34 -0.49 -9.97
C SER A 45 7.20 -1.28 -8.67
N ILE A 46 5.99 -1.75 -8.33
CA ILE A 46 5.74 -2.63 -7.18
C ILE A 46 6.51 -3.95 -7.35
N SER A 47 6.43 -4.57 -8.53
CA SER A 47 7.14 -5.82 -8.80
C SER A 47 8.66 -5.68 -8.64
N ASN A 48 9.23 -4.58 -9.12
CA ASN A 48 10.66 -4.28 -8.97
C ASN A 48 11.05 -4.10 -7.50
N LYS A 49 10.26 -3.35 -6.73
CA LYS A 49 10.49 -3.14 -5.28
C LYS A 49 10.37 -4.44 -4.49
N PHE A 50 9.43 -5.32 -4.84
CA PHE A 50 9.32 -6.64 -4.23
C PHE A 50 10.57 -7.48 -4.49
N ARG A 51 11.06 -7.54 -5.74
CA ARG A 51 12.25 -8.31 -6.10
C ARG A 51 13.54 -7.78 -5.46
N SER A 52 13.63 -6.47 -5.21
CA SER A 52 14.79 -5.87 -4.54
C SER A 52 14.72 -5.95 -3.01
N GLY A 53 13.63 -6.46 -2.43
CA GLY A 53 13.41 -6.46 -0.98
C GLY A 53 13.08 -5.09 -0.39
N GLU A 54 12.77 -4.10 -1.23
CA GLU A 54 12.46 -2.72 -0.84
C GLU A 54 10.96 -2.44 -0.78
N LEU A 55 10.10 -3.45 -0.90
CA LEU A 55 8.65 -3.25 -0.84
C LEU A 55 8.22 -2.62 0.49
N HIS A 56 8.91 -2.96 1.58
CA HIS A 56 8.63 -2.40 2.90
C HIS A 56 9.25 -1.02 3.15
N SER A 57 9.89 -0.42 2.15
CA SER A 57 10.35 0.97 2.22
C SER A 57 9.18 1.97 2.13
N LEU A 58 9.42 3.23 2.53
CA LEU A 58 8.44 4.30 2.38
C LEU A 58 7.96 4.47 0.93
N ASP A 59 8.86 4.34 -0.03
CA ASP A 59 8.51 4.46 -1.45
C ASP A 59 7.71 3.25 -1.94
N GLY A 60 8.06 2.04 -1.48
CA GLY A 60 7.25 0.85 -1.72
C GLY A 60 5.84 0.99 -1.15
N PHE A 61 5.72 1.53 0.07
CA PHE A 61 4.42 1.80 0.69
C PHE A 61 3.58 2.82 -0.11
N LYS A 62 4.18 3.91 -0.60
CA LYS A 62 3.47 4.89 -1.45
C LYS A 62 2.93 4.26 -2.73
N LEU A 63 3.72 3.42 -3.40
CA LEU A 63 3.29 2.70 -4.59
C LEU A 63 2.11 1.77 -4.30
N LEU A 64 2.14 1.07 -3.17
CA LEU A 64 1.03 0.22 -2.74
C LEU A 64 -0.23 1.03 -2.43
N LEU A 65 -0.10 2.20 -1.78
CA LEU A 65 -1.25 3.08 -1.56
C LEU A 65 -1.86 3.57 -2.87
N GLU A 66 -1.04 3.90 -3.87
CA GLU A 66 -1.49 4.32 -5.20
C GLU A 66 -2.24 3.20 -5.92
N ALA A 67 -1.68 2.00 -5.95
CA ALA A 67 -2.32 0.82 -6.54
C ALA A 67 -3.64 0.48 -5.85
N ALA A 68 -3.64 0.39 -4.51
CA ALA A 68 -4.83 0.08 -3.73
C ALA A 68 -5.92 1.17 -3.86
N ASN A 69 -5.54 2.44 -3.99
CA ASN A 69 -6.49 3.52 -4.23
C ASN A 69 -7.09 3.47 -5.64
N SER A 70 -6.39 2.87 -6.61
CA SER A 70 -6.86 2.70 -7.98
C SER A 70 -7.86 1.55 -8.10
N CYS A 71 -7.58 0.39 -7.47
CA CYS A 71 -8.42 -0.80 -7.61
C CYS A 71 -9.50 -0.95 -6.51
N GLU A 72 -9.22 -0.50 -5.28
CA GLU A 72 -10.08 -0.74 -4.08
C GLU A 72 -10.08 0.47 -3.11
N PRO A 73 -10.44 1.69 -3.56
CA PRO A 73 -10.34 2.89 -2.72
C PRO A 73 -11.17 2.80 -1.43
N MET A 74 -12.33 2.13 -1.48
CA MET A 74 -13.20 1.98 -0.31
C MET A 74 -12.65 0.99 0.72
N LYS A 75 -12.10 -0.14 0.28
CA LYS A 75 -11.47 -1.11 1.20
C LYS A 75 -10.20 -0.52 1.81
N LEU A 76 -9.39 0.16 1.00
CA LEU A 76 -8.19 0.86 1.47
C LEU A 76 -8.54 1.88 2.56
N LYS A 77 -9.53 2.75 2.30
CA LYS A 77 -9.97 3.74 3.28
C LYS A 77 -10.37 3.10 4.60
N LYS A 78 -11.21 2.06 4.55
CA LYS A 78 -11.69 1.35 5.74
C LYS A 78 -10.52 0.71 6.52
N PHE A 79 -9.62 0.03 5.83
CA PHE A 79 -8.43 -0.58 6.43
C PHE A 79 -7.57 0.46 7.18
N LEU A 80 -7.29 1.60 6.55
CA LEU A 80 -6.47 2.67 7.15
C LEU A 80 -7.14 3.36 8.36
N GLU A 81 -8.48 3.36 8.42
CA GLU A 81 -9.25 3.86 9.57
C GLU A 81 -9.27 2.85 10.74
N GLU A 82 -9.20 1.55 10.45
CA GLU A 82 -9.24 0.46 11.44
C GLU A 82 -7.89 0.16 12.07
N VAL A 83 -6.81 0.23 11.29
CA VAL A 83 -5.46 0.21 11.86
C VAL A 83 -5.39 1.44 12.77
N LYS A 84 -5.18 1.28 14.08
CA LYS A 84 -5.03 2.37 15.08
C LYS A 84 -3.62 2.41 15.65
#